data_AF-A0A101IWM3-F1
#
_entry.id   AF-A0A101IWM3-F1
#
_cell.length_a   1.000
_cell.length_b   1.000
_cell.length_c   1.000
_cell.angle_alpha   90.00
_cell.angle_beta   90.00
_cell.angle_gamma   90.00
#
_symmetry.space_group_name_H-M   'P 1'
#
loop_
_entity.id
_entity.type
_entity.pdbx_description
1 polymer ?
#
loop_
_entity_poly.entity_id
_entity_poly.type
_entity_poly.pdbx_seq_one_letter_code
_entity_poly.pdbx_strand_id
1 'polypeptide(L)'
;MMGEAGVRETFVRASAGADIAVVEGAMGLYDGLEGTDIASTAHVAKVLDAPVLLVVDAGGASRSVHAMVRGYAGFDPGVRVAGTIFNRIGSPRHMAMIEETKSLPVYGGIPRRKDLAVESRHLGLAMAAETGAMAGFGAVVEETCDLDGIIGLARSAPPLPALPEVPDRSEVGARVGVARDAAFCFYYA
;
A
#
# COMPACT_ATOMS: atom_id res chain seq x y z
N MET A 1 12.66 -16.96 0.06
CA MET A 1 12.35 -15.54 0.32
C MET A 1 13.60 -14.72 0.02
N MET A 2 13.48 -13.50 -0.54
CA MET A 2 14.63 -12.73 -1.04
C MET A 2 15.50 -12.06 0.04
N GLY A 3 15.08 -12.09 1.31
CA GLY A 3 15.78 -11.44 2.44
C GLY A 3 15.72 -9.91 2.40
N GLU A 4 16.15 -9.24 3.46
CA GLU A 4 16.10 -7.77 3.56
C GLU A 4 16.95 -7.09 2.47
N ALA A 5 18.13 -7.64 2.16
CA ALA A 5 18.99 -7.14 1.09
C ALA A 5 18.29 -7.22 -0.27
N GLY A 6 17.61 -8.34 -0.57
CA GLY A 6 16.86 -8.50 -1.81
C GLY A 6 15.64 -7.57 -1.90
N VAL A 7 14.98 -7.26 -0.77
CA VAL A 7 13.90 -6.26 -0.70
C VAL A 7 14.45 -4.88 -1.04
N ARG A 8 15.54 -4.44 -0.40
CA ARG A 8 16.18 -3.15 -0.71
C ARG A 8 16.64 -3.08 -2.17
N GLU A 9 17.27 -4.14 -2.66
CA GLU A 9 17.76 -4.23 -4.04
C GLU A 9 16.62 -4.08 -5.04
N THR A 10 15.56 -4.86 -4.86
CA THR A 10 14.39 -4.84 -5.74
C THR A 10 13.70 -3.49 -5.69
N PHE A 11 13.53 -2.90 -4.50
CA PHE A 11 12.91 -1.60 -4.35
C PHE A 11 13.70 -0.50 -5.07
N VAL A 12 15.00 -0.38 -4.85
CA VAL A 12 15.83 0.65 -5.49
C VAL A 12 15.85 0.47 -7.01
N ARG A 13 16.01 -0.76 -7.50
CA ARG A 13 16.00 -1.03 -8.94
C ARG A 13 14.64 -0.70 -9.58
N ALA A 14 13.55 -1.15 -8.97
CA ALA A 14 12.21 -1.00 -9.54
C ALA A 14 11.64 0.42 -9.41
N SER A 15 12.11 1.19 -8.42
CA SER A 15 11.73 2.60 -8.23
C SER A 15 12.68 3.59 -8.93
N ALA A 16 13.72 3.10 -9.62
CA ALA A 16 14.69 3.96 -10.28
C ALA A 16 14.01 4.87 -11.31
N GLY A 17 14.11 6.19 -11.12
CA GLY A 17 13.50 7.19 -12.00
C GLY A 17 12.01 7.46 -11.74
N ALA A 18 11.39 6.82 -10.76
CA ALA A 18 10.02 7.13 -10.35
C ALA A 18 9.98 8.32 -9.39
N ASP A 19 8.94 9.16 -9.51
CA ASP A 19 8.72 10.28 -8.58
C ASP A 19 8.20 9.83 -7.20
N ILE A 20 7.48 8.70 -7.18
CA ILE A 20 6.91 8.09 -5.98
C ILE A 20 6.91 6.56 -6.13
N ALA A 21 7.18 5.86 -5.03
CA ALA A 21 7.03 4.41 -4.93
C ALA A 21 5.89 4.09 -3.94
N VAL A 22 4.97 3.23 -4.35
CA VAL A 22 3.86 2.77 -3.51
C VAL A 22 4.08 1.30 -3.20
N VAL A 23 4.11 0.95 -1.91
CA VAL A 23 4.19 -0.43 -1.44
C VAL A 23 2.81 -0.82 -0.91
N GLU A 24 2.12 -1.68 -1.64
CA GLU A 24 0.86 -2.27 -1.17
C GLU A 24 1.17 -3.44 -0.23
N GLY A 25 0.56 -3.44 0.96
CA GLY A 25 0.64 -4.55 1.88
C GLY A 25 -0.32 -5.68 1.50
N ALA A 26 0.11 -6.92 1.70
CA ALA A 26 -0.78 -8.08 1.63
C ALA A 26 -1.33 -8.41 3.02
N MET A 27 -2.59 -8.86 3.09
CA MET A 27 -3.28 -9.17 4.36
C MET A 27 -3.31 -7.95 5.31
N GLY A 28 -3.02 -8.12 6.60
CA GLY A 28 -2.85 -7.04 7.56
C GLY A 28 -1.40 -6.52 7.65
N LEU A 29 -1.24 -5.34 8.26
CA LEU A 29 0.06 -4.67 8.39
C LEU A 29 1.12 -5.56 9.07
N TYR A 30 0.73 -6.31 10.10
CA TYR A 30 1.62 -7.10 10.94
C TYR A 30 1.61 -8.61 10.61
N ASP A 31 0.88 -9.03 9.57
CA ASP A 31 0.69 -10.45 9.27
C ASP A 31 1.87 -10.98 8.45
N GLY A 32 2.87 -11.56 9.12
CA GLY A 32 4.03 -12.18 8.49
C GLY A 32 3.96 -13.71 8.46
N LEU A 33 5.07 -14.34 8.08
CA LEU A 33 5.16 -15.80 8.02
C LEU A 33 4.99 -16.43 9.39
N GLU A 34 4.21 -17.51 9.43
CA GLU A 34 4.04 -18.36 10.63
C GLU A 34 3.62 -17.58 11.89
N GLY A 35 2.92 -16.45 11.73
CA GLY A 35 2.50 -15.59 12.84
C GLY A 35 3.60 -14.72 13.42
N THR A 36 4.76 -14.62 12.75
CA THR A 36 5.84 -13.67 13.07
C THR A 36 5.64 -12.35 12.33
N ASP A 37 6.47 -11.35 12.62
CA ASP A 37 6.52 -10.12 11.82
C ASP A 37 7.35 -10.28 10.54
N ILE A 38 8.10 -11.38 10.37
CA ILE A 38 8.99 -11.60 9.22
C ILE A 38 8.16 -11.70 7.95
N ALA A 39 8.56 -10.91 6.95
CA ALA A 39 7.88 -10.76 5.67
C ALA A 39 6.45 -10.20 5.73
N SER A 40 6.05 -9.62 6.87
CA SER A 40 4.87 -8.76 6.93
C SER A 40 5.12 -7.43 6.21
N THR A 41 4.03 -6.70 5.93
CA THR A 41 4.10 -5.32 5.42
C THR A 41 4.88 -4.41 6.38
N ALA A 42 4.71 -4.58 7.69
CA ALA A 42 5.46 -3.88 8.74
C ALA A 42 6.96 -4.15 8.64
N HIS A 43 7.37 -5.40 8.42
CA HIS A 43 8.78 -5.74 8.23
C HIS A 43 9.36 -5.09 6.98
N VAL A 44 8.65 -5.10 5.84
CA VAL A 44 9.09 -4.38 4.63
C VAL A 44 9.19 -2.87 4.89
N ALA A 45 8.23 -2.27 5.59
CA ALA A 45 8.28 -0.86 5.95
C ALA A 45 9.50 -0.53 6.82
N LYS A 46 9.85 -1.40 7.79
CA LYS A 46 11.08 -1.25 8.60
C LYS A 46 12.35 -1.37 7.77
N VAL A 47 12.42 -2.33 6.85
CA VAL A 47 13.57 -2.49 5.93
C VAL A 47 13.77 -1.23 5.08
N LEU A 48 12.68 -0.63 4.60
CA LEU A 48 12.73 0.54 3.72
C LEU A 48 12.68 1.89 4.47
N ASP A 49 12.55 1.89 5.79
CA ASP A 49 12.20 3.06 6.61
C ASP A 49 11.05 3.90 6.00
N ALA A 50 10.09 3.20 5.39
CA ALA A 50 8.98 3.80 4.67
C ALA A 50 7.87 4.23 5.65
N PRO A 51 7.27 5.41 5.47
CA PRO A 51 6.10 5.79 6.25
C PRO A 51 4.92 4.91 5.86
N VAL A 52 4.12 4.50 6.85
CA VAL A 52 2.91 3.72 6.62
C VAL A 52 1.68 4.63 6.68
N LEU A 53 0.89 4.61 5.60
CA LEU A 53 -0.48 5.12 5.57
C LEU A 53 -1.44 3.97 5.81
N LEU A 54 -2.20 4.03 6.90
CA LEU A 54 -3.18 3.00 7.22
C LEU A 54 -4.53 3.33 6.55
N VAL A 55 -4.98 2.46 5.66
CA VAL A 55 -6.33 2.55 5.08
C VAL A 55 -7.30 1.79 5.97
N VAL A 56 -8.24 2.50 6.60
CA VAL A 56 -9.16 1.92 7.60
C VAL A 56 -10.59 1.92 7.09
N ASP A 57 -11.27 0.78 7.09
CA ASP A 57 -12.71 0.71 6.79
C ASP A 57 -13.51 1.39 7.91
N ALA A 58 -14.16 2.49 7.56
CA ALA A 58 -15.02 3.26 8.45
C ALA A 58 -16.51 2.99 8.20
N GLY A 59 -16.89 2.10 7.28
CA GLY A 59 -18.27 1.95 6.80
C GLY A 59 -19.32 1.66 7.89
N GLY A 60 -18.91 1.10 9.03
CA GLY A 60 -19.76 0.82 10.19
C GLY A 60 -19.34 1.53 11.48
N ALA A 61 -18.36 2.44 11.44
CA ALA A 61 -17.80 3.05 12.64
C ALA A 61 -17.33 4.49 12.38
N SER A 62 -17.62 5.39 13.32
CA SER A 62 -17.04 6.73 13.33
C SER A 62 -15.90 6.78 14.35
N ARG A 63 -16.16 7.14 15.61
CA ARG A 63 -15.11 7.31 16.63
C ARG A 63 -14.26 6.06 16.90
N SER A 64 -14.83 4.85 16.79
CA SER A 64 -14.10 3.60 17.07
C SER A 64 -12.97 3.31 16.09
N VAL A 65 -12.95 3.92 14.90
CA VAL A 65 -11.82 3.78 13.97
C VAL A 65 -10.52 4.29 14.58
N HIS A 66 -10.58 5.31 15.44
CA HIS A 66 -9.41 5.83 16.13
C HIS A 66 -8.85 4.89 17.19
N ALA A 67 -9.67 4.02 17.78
CA ALA A 67 -9.18 2.98 18.67
C ALA A 67 -8.33 1.96 17.88
N MET A 68 -8.80 1.57 16.68
CA MET A 68 -8.04 0.71 15.77
C MET A 68 -6.73 1.40 15.35
N VAL A 69 -6.81 2.64 14.86
CA VAL A 69 -5.64 3.42 14.43
C VAL A 69 -4.59 3.51 15.53
N ARG A 70 -4.99 3.84 16.77
CA ARG A 70 -4.07 3.89 17.92
C ARG A 70 -3.48 2.52 18.24
N GLY A 71 -4.30 1.47 18.13
CA GLY A 71 -3.84 0.09 18.30
C GLY A 71 -2.73 -0.25 17.32
N TYR A 72 -2.95 -0.03 16.02
CA TYR A 72 -1.93 -0.24 14.98
C TYR A 72 -0.69 0.64 15.23
N ALA A 73 -0.87 1.95 15.38
CA ALA A 73 0.24 2.87 15.54
C ALA A 73 1.09 2.61 16.81
N GLY A 74 0.50 2.05 17.86
CA GLY A 74 1.19 1.73 19.11
C GLY A 74 1.66 0.28 19.23
N PHE A 75 1.38 -0.59 18.25
CA PHE A 75 1.65 -2.03 18.36
C PHE A 75 3.14 -2.37 18.25
N ASP A 76 3.81 -1.86 17.21
CA ASP A 76 5.25 -1.99 17.00
C ASP A 76 5.89 -0.59 16.90
N PRO A 77 6.64 -0.14 17.92
CA PRO A 77 7.31 1.16 17.92
C PRO A 77 8.35 1.35 16.79
N GLY A 78 8.81 0.26 16.17
CA GLY A 78 9.71 0.32 15.02
C GLY A 78 8.99 0.65 13.70
N VAL A 79 7.65 0.62 13.67
CA VAL A 79 6.87 0.92 12.47
C VAL A 79 6.34 2.35 12.52
N ARG A 80 6.73 3.15 11.52
CA ARG A 80 6.32 4.54 11.39
C ARG A 80 4.93 4.66 10.75
N VAL A 81 3.88 4.38 11.53
CA VAL A 81 2.48 4.64 11.12
C VAL A 81 2.23 6.14 11.15
N ALA A 82 2.30 6.77 9.99
CA ALA A 82 2.41 8.21 9.86
C ALA A 82 1.09 8.91 9.51
N GLY A 83 0.06 8.16 9.14
CA GLY A 83 -1.24 8.72 8.85
C GLY A 83 -2.29 7.69 8.49
N THR A 84 -3.49 8.19 8.22
CA THR A 84 -4.66 7.38 7.91
C THR A 84 -5.43 7.90 6.72
N ILE A 85 -6.00 6.98 5.96
CA ILE A 85 -7.09 7.26 5.01
C ILE A 85 -8.30 6.45 5.48
N PHE A 86 -9.45 7.09 5.61
CA PHE A 86 -10.67 6.37 5.97
C PHE A 86 -11.43 5.96 4.72
N ASN A 87 -11.70 4.67 4.57
CA ASN A 87 -12.42 4.12 3.43
C ASN A 87 -13.90 3.92 3.77
N ARG A 88 -14.76 3.90 2.74
CA ARG A 88 -16.20 3.64 2.82
C ARG A 88 -16.95 4.68 3.68
N ILE A 89 -16.55 5.94 3.59
CA ILE A 89 -17.27 7.06 4.21
C ILE A 89 -18.70 7.13 3.69
N GLY A 90 -19.65 7.22 4.62
CA GLY A 90 -21.08 7.14 4.30
C GLY A 90 -21.71 8.47 3.90
N SER A 91 -21.16 9.60 4.38
CA SER A 91 -21.64 10.96 4.09
C SER A 91 -20.64 12.00 4.62
N PRO A 92 -20.75 13.29 4.24
CA PRO A 92 -19.95 14.35 4.84
C PRO A 92 -20.10 14.45 6.37
N ARG A 93 -21.32 14.23 6.89
CA ARG A 93 -21.56 14.16 8.33
C ARG A 93 -20.80 13.00 8.98
N HIS A 94 -20.67 11.87 8.29
CA HIS A 94 -19.89 10.74 8.77
C HIS A 94 -18.39 11.12 8.87
N MET A 95 -17.83 11.76 7.85
CA MET A 95 -16.44 12.23 7.90
C MET A 95 -16.23 13.22 9.04
N ALA A 96 -17.12 14.20 9.20
CA ALA A 96 -17.05 15.18 10.30
C ALA A 96 -17.03 14.49 11.67
N MET A 97 -17.88 13.47 11.90
CA MET A 97 -17.89 12.71 13.16
C MET A 97 -16.58 11.94 13.42
N ILE A 98 -15.87 11.52 12.37
CA ILE A 98 -14.55 10.88 12.50
C ILE A 98 -13.53 11.96 12.89
N GLU A 99 -13.49 13.08 12.17
CA GLU A 99 -12.51 14.16 12.37
C GLU A 99 -12.58 14.87 13.74
N GLU A 100 -13.69 14.74 14.48
CA GLU A 100 -13.81 15.17 15.88
C GLU A 100 -12.73 14.53 16.78
N THR A 101 -12.23 13.33 16.42
CA THR A 101 -11.10 12.70 17.10
C THR A 101 -9.87 12.72 16.21
N LYS A 102 -8.74 13.17 16.76
CA LYS A 102 -7.45 13.15 16.05
C LYS A 102 -6.53 12.13 16.71
N SER A 103 -6.32 10.99 16.06
CA SER A 103 -5.36 9.96 16.50
C SER A 103 -4.04 10.04 15.75
N LEU A 104 -4.11 10.28 14.45
CA LEU A 104 -2.99 10.49 13.52
C LEU A 104 -3.44 11.52 12.47
N PRO A 105 -2.50 12.08 11.68
CA PRO A 105 -2.86 12.85 10.50
C PRO A 105 -3.80 12.07 9.58
N VAL A 106 -4.87 12.73 9.14
CA VAL A 106 -5.86 12.17 8.22
C VAL A 106 -5.59 12.75 6.85
N TYR A 107 -5.28 11.88 5.88
CA TYR A 107 -4.94 12.27 4.51
C TYR A 107 -6.11 12.09 3.54
N GLY A 108 -7.28 11.62 4.00
CA GLY A 108 -8.46 11.54 3.14
C GLY A 108 -9.58 10.66 3.69
N GLY A 109 -10.72 10.77 3.01
CA GLY A 109 -11.95 10.04 3.34
C GLY A 109 -12.66 9.55 2.09
N ILE A 110 -12.35 8.33 1.65
CA ILE A 110 -12.89 7.76 0.41
C ILE A 110 -14.37 7.40 0.62
N PRO A 111 -15.29 7.95 -0.17
CA PRO A 111 -16.72 7.70 -0.05
C PRO A 111 -17.07 6.28 -0.47
N ARG A 112 -18.12 5.72 0.14
CA ARG A 112 -18.67 4.45 -0.30
C ARG A 112 -19.35 4.60 -1.66
N ARG A 113 -18.68 4.12 -2.73
CA ARG A 113 -19.18 4.10 -4.11
C ARG A 113 -19.54 2.67 -4.51
N LYS A 114 -20.80 2.42 -4.88
CA LYS A 114 -21.25 1.11 -5.38
C LYS A 114 -20.96 0.92 -6.87
N ASP A 115 -20.86 2.04 -7.57
CA ASP A 115 -20.55 2.18 -8.98
C ASP A 115 -19.05 2.06 -9.28
N LEU A 116 -18.20 2.16 -8.25
CA LEU A 116 -16.76 1.93 -8.31
C LEU A 116 -16.40 0.77 -7.39
N ALA A 117 -16.59 -0.45 -7.90
CA ALA A 117 -16.23 -1.67 -7.20
C ALA A 117 -15.24 -2.47 -8.04
N VAL A 118 -14.19 -2.99 -7.40
CA VAL A 118 -13.33 -4.01 -8.03
C VAL A 118 -14.02 -5.35 -7.84
N GLU A 119 -14.49 -5.94 -8.94
CA GLU A 119 -15.13 -7.25 -8.87
C GLU A 119 -14.11 -8.33 -8.49
N SER A 120 -14.47 -9.16 -7.52
CA SER A 120 -13.72 -10.37 -7.19
C SER A 120 -14.00 -11.46 -8.21
N ARG A 121 -12.97 -12.05 -8.81
CA ARG A 121 -13.05 -13.35 -9.48
C ARG A 121 -12.73 -14.44 -8.45
N HIS A 122 -13.20 -15.67 -8.68
CA HIS A 122 -13.14 -16.79 -7.72
C HIS A 122 -11.75 -17.03 -7.07
N LEU A 123 -10.64 -16.56 -7.67
CA LEU A 123 -9.28 -16.64 -7.14
C LEU A 123 -8.41 -15.41 -7.45
N GLY A 124 -9.00 -14.21 -7.58
CA GLY A 124 -8.21 -12.98 -7.85
C GLY A 124 -9.05 -11.72 -8.02
N LEU A 125 -8.40 -10.60 -8.33
CA LEU A 125 -9.07 -9.36 -8.72
C LEU A 125 -9.11 -9.24 -10.25
N ALA A 126 -10.09 -8.51 -10.78
CA ALA A 126 -10.00 -8.05 -12.15
C ALA A 126 -8.74 -7.18 -12.34
N MET A 127 -7.93 -7.46 -13.37
CA MET A 127 -6.71 -6.69 -13.58
C MET A 127 -7.06 -5.26 -13.99
N ALA A 128 -6.24 -4.29 -13.59
CA ALA A 128 -6.45 -2.88 -13.93
C ALA A 128 -6.64 -2.66 -15.44
N ALA A 129 -5.87 -3.37 -16.28
CA ALA A 129 -5.96 -3.30 -17.73
C ALA A 129 -7.27 -3.87 -18.32
N GLU A 130 -8.01 -4.67 -17.54
CA GLU A 130 -9.27 -5.28 -17.96
C GLU A 130 -10.48 -4.42 -17.57
N THR A 131 -10.28 -3.33 -16.82
CA THR A 131 -11.35 -2.46 -16.33
C THR A 131 -11.14 -1.01 -16.77
N GLY A 132 -12.18 -0.37 -17.32
CA GLY A 132 -12.21 1.09 -17.52
C GLY A 132 -12.41 1.88 -16.21
N ALA A 133 -12.54 1.19 -15.08
CA ALA A 133 -12.90 1.77 -13.78
C ALA A 133 -11.77 2.56 -13.11
N MET A 134 -10.51 2.35 -13.52
CA MET A 134 -9.33 2.99 -12.92
C MET A 134 -9.42 4.52 -12.96
N ALA A 135 -9.91 5.10 -14.05
CA ALA A 135 -10.11 6.54 -14.16
C ALA A 135 -11.10 7.08 -13.10
N GLY A 136 -12.13 6.28 -12.77
CA GLY A 136 -13.10 6.63 -11.73
C GLY A 136 -12.51 6.63 -10.33
N PHE A 137 -11.63 5.67 -10.01
CA PHE A 137 -10.93 5.64 -8.72
C PHE A 137 -9.97 6.82 -8.57
N GLY A 138 -9.20 7.13 -9.61
CA GLY A 138 -8.27 8.27 -9.60
C GLY A 138 -8.96 9.58 -9.26
N ALA A 139 -10.07 9.89 -9.95
CA ALA A 139 -10.85 11.11 -9.69
C ALA A 139 -11.40 11.18 -8.26
N VAL A 140 -11.86 10.06 -7.70
CA VAL A 140 -12.35 10.03 -6.32
C VAL A 140 -11.21 10.27 -5.33
N VAL A 141 -10.05 9.66 -5.54
CA VAL A 141 -8.89 9.88 -4.65
C VAL A 141 -8.41 11.32 -4.75
N GLU A 142 -8.34 11.90 -5.95
CA GLU A 142 -7.97 13.31 -6.17
C GLU A 142 -8.93 14.29 -5.48
N GLU A 143 -10.23 14.01 -5.50
CA GLU A 143 -11.23 14.86 -4.84
C GLU A 143 -11.23 14.71 -3.30
N THR A 144 -10.92 13.52 -2.78
CA THR A 144 -11.19 13.17 -1.38
C THR A 144 -9.95 12.92 -0.51
N CYS A 145 -8.76 12.95 -1.10
CA CYS A 145 -7.49 12.78 -0.39
C CYS A 145 -6.53 13.96 -0.65
N ASP A 146 -5.75 14.29 0.38
CA ASP A 146 -4.64 15.24 0.31
C ASP A 146 -3.44 14.60 -0.38
N LEU A 147 -3.45 14.61 -1.72
CA LEU A 147 -2.37 14.03 -2.53
C LEU A 147 -1.03 14.71 -2.29
N ASP A 148 -1.01 16.03 -2.12
CA ASP A 148 0.21 16.78 -1.83
C ASP A 148 0.80 16.39 -0.48
N GLY A 149 -0.05 16.23 0.55
CA GLY A 149 0.33 15.71 1.85
C GLY A 149 0.86 14.27 1.79
N ILE A 150 0.22 13.40 1.00
CA ILE A 150 0.69 12.01 0.81
C ILE A 150 2.06 11.98 0.12
N ILE A 151 2.27 12.79 -0.91
CA ILE A 151 3.56 12.92 -1.60
C ILE A 151 4.61 13.50 -0.65
N GLY A 152 4.24 14.52 0.14
CA GLY A 152 5.10 15.10 1.18
C GLY A 152 5.50 14.06 2.23
N LEU A 153 4.57 13.19 2.62
CA LEU A 153 4.84 12.09 3.53
C LEU A 153 5.81 11.08 2.90
N ALA A 154 5.60 10.68 1.65
CA ALA A 154 6.53 9.77 0.95
C ALA A 154 7.97 10.33 0.92
N ARG A 155 8.11 11.64 0.70
CA ARG A 155 9.41 12.35 0.73
C ARG A 155 10.07 12.42 2.11
N SER A 156 9.34 12.11 3.18
CA SER A 156 9.93 12.02 4.54
C SER A 156 10.72 10.73 4.78
N ALA A 157 10.64 9.75 3.88
CA ALA A 157 11.48 8.56 3.95
C ALA A 157 12.96 8.96 3.75
N PRO A 158 13.88 8.50 4.62
CA PRO A 158 15.29 8.80 4.44
C PRO A 158 15.85 8.07 3.21
N PRO A 159 16.99 8.55 2.67
CA PRO A 159 17.69 7.82 1.64
C PRO A 159 18.05 6.41 2.14
N LEU A 160 17.82 5.41 1.30
CA LEU A 160 18.25 4.05 1.60
C LEU A 160 19.78 3.94 1.51
N PRO A 161 20.40 3.05 2.31
CA PRO A 161 21.82 2.73 2.16
C PRO A 161 22.12 2.32 0.72
N ALA A 162 23.28 2.75 0.21
CA ALA A 162 23.76 2.30 -1.08
C ALA A 162 23.79 0.77 -1.11
N LEU A 163 23.21 0.19 -2.15
CA LEU A 163 23.26 -1.25 -2.33
C LEU A 163 24.69 -1.64 -2.70
N PRO A 164 25.18 -2.81 -2.22
CA PRO A 164 26.38 -3.39 -2.78
C PRO A 164 26.18 -3.59 -4.29
N GLU A 165 27.24 -3.38 -5.08
CA GLU A 165 27.20 -3.65 -6.51
C GLU A 165 26.72 -5.09 -6.72
N VAL A 166 25.60 -5.25 -7.42
CA VAL A 166 25.12 -6.56 -7.80
C VAL A 166 26.13 -7.08 -8.82
N PRO A 167 26.80 -8.22 -8.57
CA PRO A 167 27.71 -8.79 -9.54
C PRO A 167 26.96 -8.98 -10.85
N ASP A 168 27.59 -8.55 -11.95
CA ASP A 168 27.05 -8.70 -13.29
C ASP A 168 26.67 -10.17 -13.48
N ARG A 169 25.35 -10.43 -13.52
CA ARG A 169 24.86 -11.80 -13.67
C ARG A 169 25.24 -12.17 -15.08
N SER A 170 26.21 -13.08 -15.21
CA SER A 170 26.58 -13.62 -16.52
C SER A 170 25.31 -14.01 -17.26
N GLU A 171 25.16 -13.53 -18.50
CA GLU A 171 24.03 -13.88 -19.34
C GLU A 171 24.08 -15.38 -19.62
N VAL A 172 23.43 -16.16 -18.77
CA VAL A 172 23.17 -17.56 -19.05
C VAL A 172 22.07 -17.57 -20.10
N GLY A 173 22.45 -17.80 -21.35
CA GLY A 173 21.51 -17.90 -22.47
C GLY A 173 20.53 -19.06 -22.26
N ALA A 174 19.35 -18.75 -21.72
CA ALA A 174 18.25 -19.69 -21.56
C ALA A 174 17.07 -19.25 -22.43
N ARG A 175 16.43 -20.21 -23.11
CA ARG A 175 15.14 -19.96 -23.77
C ARG A 175 14.03 -20.21 -22.77
N VAL A 176 13.31 -19.16 -22.40
CA VAL A 176 12.16 -19.23 -21.49
C VAL A 176 10.88 -19.15 -22.31
N GLY A 177 10.03 -20.17 -22.19
CA GLY A 177 8.66 -20.13 -22.71
C GLY A 177 7.72 -19.52 -21.67
N VAL A 178 6.97 -18.48 -22.04
CA VAL A 178 5.95 -17.86 -21.18
C VAL A 178 4.57 -18.20 -21.75
N ALA A 179 3.74 -18.90 -20.97
CA ALA A 179 2.37 -19.19 -21.37
C ALA A 179 1.55 -17.89 -21.35
N ARG A 180 0.98 -17.51 -22.51
CA ARG A 180 0.22 -16.27 -22.69
C ARG A 180 -1.25 -16.51 -23.00
N ASP A 181 -2.10 -16.54 -21.97
CA ASP A 181 -3.56 -16.65 -22.14
C ASP A 181 -4.33 -16.11 -20.92
N ALA A 182 -5.66 -16.19 -20.97
CA ALA A 182 -6.57 -15.72 -19.92
C ALA A 182 -6.43 -16.51 -18.60
N ALA A 183 -6.04 -17.78 -18.62
CA ALA A 183 -5.75 -18.58 -17.45
C ALA A 183 -4.37 -18.28 -16.83
N PHE A 184 -3.41 -17.76 -17.62
CA PHE A 184 -2.05 -17.43 -17.17
C PHE A 184 -1.76 -15.93 -17.08
N CYS A 185 -2.75 -15.08 -16.79
CA CYS A 185 -2.69 -13.64 -17.04
C CYS A 185 -1.87 -12.75 -16.06
N PHE A 186 -1.29 -13.29 -14.98
CA PHE A 186 -0.48 -12.51 -14.02
C PHE A 186 0.99 -12.41 -14.44
N TYR A 187 1.30 -11.45 -15.30
CA TYR A 187 2.67 -11.18 -15.74
C TYR A 187 3.29 -10.03 -14.96
N TYR A 188 4.54 -10.20 -14.57
CA TYR A 188 5.36 -9.18 -13.92
C TYR A 188 6.32 -8.63 -14.99
N ALA A 189 6.20 -7.34 -15.30
CA ALA A 189 7.04 -6.63 -16.27
C ALA A 189 8.33 -6.11 -15.62
#